data_AF-A0A933T1G5-F1
#
_entry.id   AF-A0A933T1G5-F1
#
_cell.length_a   1.000
_cell.length_b   1.000
_cell.length_c   1.000
_cell.angle_alpha   90.00
_cell.angle_beta   90.00
_cell.angle_gamma   90.00
#
_symmetry.space_group_name_H-M   'P 1'
#
loop_
_entity.id
_entity.type
_entity.pdbx_description
1 polymer ?
#
loop_
_entity_poly.entity_id
_entity_poly.type
_entity_poly.pdbx_seq_one_letter_code
_entity_poly.pdbx_strand_id
1 'polypeptide(L)'
;MWAKNANLPNVTRDWQGAIDYSNNLTLCSYSDWRLPNRKELMSLIDRSKSVALPYGHPFLNVGDKYWSSTTNVINYPNGAWYVNIFSGNLGGEDKAYGYYVWPVRGGIIDVDGDGFKSDIDCDDSNPIVNPGATEIPNNGIDDDCNPATPIVTVSGNAYNYPIPLFRASMSINVDASNLSAGYLRYYYTRNRTSLSSTSITGITATGGIATVTGVGTVNGTSGYTFTATITDGSPDTMGLEINKPDGTPYFSSSSQQVSSGIFIVVGQ
;
A
#
# COMPACT_ATOMS: atom_id res chain seq x y z
N MET A 1 -12.81 -8.00 -19.54
CA MET A 1 -14.20 -8.49 -19.69
C MET A 1 -14.35 -9.81 -18.96
N TRP A 2 -15.34 -9.94 -18.08
CA TRP A 2 -15.55 -11.15 -17.27
C TRP A 2 -16.54 -12.10 -17.92
N ALA A 3 -16.35 -13.42 -17.72
CA ALA A 3 -17.36 -14.40 -18.08
C ALA A 3 -18.62 -14.15 -17.24
N LYS A 4 -19.80 -14.16 -17.88
CA LYS A 4 -21.08 -13.93 -17.18
C LYS A 4 -21.44 -15.08 -16.24
N ASN A 5 -21.14 -16.32 -16.64
CA ASN A 5 -21.20 -17.48 -15.74
C ASN A 5 -19.88 -17.56 -14.98
N ALA A 6 -19.95 -17.42 -13.66
CA ALA A 6 -18.81 -17.43 -12.77
C ALA A 6 -18.40 -18.85 -12.36
N ASN A 7 -19.09 -19.92 -12.77
CA ASN A 7 -18.69 -21.31 -12.57
C ASN A 7 -18.83 -22.09 -13.88
N LEU A 8 -18.04 -21.69 -14.89
CA LEU A 8 -18.12 -22.27 -16.24
C LEU A 8 -17.81 -23.77 -16.31
N PRO A 9 -16.80 -24.32 -15.59
CA PRO A 9 -16.55 -25.76 -15.63
C PRO A 9 -17.65 -26.58 -14.95
N ASN A 10 -18.55 -25.94 -14.20
CA ASN A 10 -19.58 -26.57 -13.35
C ASN A 10 -19.01 -27.59 -12.35
N VAL A 11 -17.73 -27.47 -12.04
CA VAL A 11 -16.96 -28.27 -11.08
C VAL A 11 -15.74 -27.44 -10.66
N THR A 12 -15.27 -27.64 -9.44
CA THR A 12 -14.00 -27.06 -9.02
C THR A 12 -12.83 -27.75 -9.75
N ARG A 13 -11.72 -27.02 -9.91
CA ARG A 13 -10.50 -27.52 -10.54
C ARG A 13 -9.32 -27.27 -9.62
N ASP A 14 -8.33 -28.14 -9.69
CA ASP A 14 -6.99 -27.83 -9.20
C ASP A 14 -6.42 -26.62 -9.97
N TRP A 15 -5.34 -26.05 -9.45
CA TRP A 15 -4.83 -24.78 -9.99
C TRP A 15 -4.39 -24.90 -11.45
N GLN A 16 -3.68 -25.98 -11.81
CA GLN A 16 -3.26 -26.21 -13.19
C GLN A 16 -4.47 -26.47 -14.10
N GLY A 17 -5.43 -27.29 -13.68
CA GLY A 17 -6.66 -27.52 -14.44
C GLY A 17 -7.51 -26.26 -14.62
N ALA A 18 -7.46 -25.31 -13.67
CA ALA A 18 -8.11 -24.01 -13.81
C ALA A 18 -7.45 -23.12 -14.88
N ILE A 19 -6.11 -23.10 -14.91
CA ILE A 19 -5.33 -22.41 -15.95
C ILE A 19 -5.61 -23.04 -17.31
N ASP A 20 -5.46 -24.35 -17.42
CA ASP A 20 -5.63 -25.08 -18.68
C ASP A 20 -7.06 -24.94 -19.21
N TYR A 21 -8.07 -25.03 -18.34
CA TYR A 21 -9.46 -24.81 -18.74
C TYR A 21 -9.65 -23.41 -19.31
N SER A 22 -9.15 -22.39 -18.61
CA SER A 22 -9.37 -21.00 -19.01
C SER A 22 -8.65 -20.68 -20.32
N ASN A 23 -7.41 -21.13 -20.50
CA ASN A 23 -6.61 -20.89 -21.70
C ASN A 23 -7.13 -21.63 -22.93
N ASN A 24 -7.85 -22.74 -22.75
CA ASN A 24 -8.47 -23.50 -23.85
C ASN A 24 -9.95 -23.15 -24.07
N LEU A 25 -10.50 -22.22 -23.28
CA LEU A 25 -11.91 -21.85 -23.38
C LEU A 25 -12.16 -21.04 -24.66
N THR A 26 -13.09 -21.52 -25.48
CA THR A 26 -13.73 -20.71 -26.53
C THR A 26 -15.16 -20.39 -26.11
N LEU A 27 -15.44 -19.11 -25.87
CA LEU A 27 -16.75 -18.65 -25.42
C LEU A 27 -17.15 -17.38 -26.17
N CYS A 28 -18.35 -17.38 -26.75
CA CYS A 28 -18.92 -16.27 -27.53
C CYS A 28 -17.97 -15.78 -28.65
N SER A 29 -17.37 -16.71 -29.40
CA SER A 29 -16.40 -16.46 -30.48
C SER A 29 -15.04 -15.88 -30.04
N TYR A 30 -14.72 -15.96 -28.76
CA TYR A 30 -13.44 -15.52 -28.23
C TYR A 30 -12.66 -16.67 -27.60
N SER A 31 -11.35 -16.70 -27.82
CA SER A 31 -10.44 -17.78 -27.42
C SER A 31 -9.24 -17.32 -26.58
N ASP A 32 -9.18 -16.04 -26.23
CA ASP A 32 -8.16 -15.38 -25.40
C ASP A 32 -8.64 -15.26 -23.93
N TRP A 33 -9.37 -16.26 -23.48
CA TRP A 33 -9.75 -16.39 -22.08
C TRP A 33 -8.57 -16.87 -21.26
N ARG A 34 -8.51 -16.44 -20.00
CA ARG A 34 -7.49 -16.86 -19.05
C ARG A 34 -8.03 -16.83 -17.64
N LEU A 35 -7.30 -17.48 -16.75
CA LEU A 35 -7.52 -17.34 -15.33
C LEU A 35 -7.12 -15.90 -14.91
N PRO A 36 -7.94 -15.17 -14.15
CA PRO A 36 -7.62 -13.83 -13.66
C PRO A 36 -6.51 -13.88 -12.63
N ASN A 37 -5.72 -12.81 -12.55
CA ASN A 37 -4.74 -12.65 -11.47
C ASN A 37 -5.42 -12.14 -10.17
N ARG A 38 -4.64 -12.02 -9.09
CA ARG A 38 -5.19 -11.65 -7.78
C ARG A 38 -5.76 -10.22 -7.78
N LYS A 39 -5.12 -9.29 -8.49
CA LYS A 39 -5.54 -7.87 -8.57
C LYS A 39 -6.88 -7.78 -9.29
N GLU A 40 -7.05 -8.50 -10.39
CA GLU A 40 -8.29 -8.54 -11.17
C GLU A 40 -9.45 -9.10 -10.36
N LEU A 41 -9.28 -10.24 -9.69
CA LEU A 41 -10.33 -10.79 -8.82
C LEU A 41 -10.68 -9.81 -7.69
N MET A 42 -9.67 -9.17 -7.10
CA MET A 42 -9.88 -8.16 -6.05
C MET A 42 -10.57 -6.89 -6.57
N SER A 43 -10.50 -6.58 -7.87
CA SER A 43 -11.23 -5.44 -8.46
C SER A 43 -12.75 -5.63 -8.45
N LEU A 44 -13.24 -6.87 -8.29
CA LEU A 44 -14.67 -7.18 -8.15
C LEU A 44 -15.20 -6.95 -6.72
N ILE A 45 -14.31 -6.66 -5.77
CA ILE A 45 -14.59 -6.68 -4.33
C ILE A 45 -14.75 -5.27 -3.78
N ASP A 46 -15.90 -5.01 -3.14
CA ASP A 46 -16.16 -3.85 -2.29
C ASP A 46 -16.18 -4.27 -0.81
N ARG A 47 -15.06 -4.05 -0.11
CA ARG A 47 -14.89 -4.41 1.31
C ARG A 47 -15.73 -3.54 2.27
N SER A 48 -16.42 -2.50 1.80
CA SER A 48 -17.33 -1.72 2.62
C SER A 48 -18.68 -2.40 2.85
N LYS A 49 -18.92 -3.54 2.18
CA LYS A 49 -20.20 -4.28 2.18
C LYS A 49 -20.11 -5.57 2.98
N SER A 50 -21.26 -6.04 3.47
CA SER A 50 -21.39 -7.32 4.18
C SER A 50 -21.18 -8.54 3.27
N VAL A 51 -21.48 -8.39 1.98
CA VAL A 51 -21.06 -9.30 0.91
C VAL A 51 -20.16 -8.50 -0.01
N ALA A 52 -18.93 -8.98 -0.16
CA ALA A 52 -17.87 -8.28 -0.86
C ALA A 52 -18.14 -8.13 -2.37
N LEU A 53 -18.93 -9.02 -2.98
CA LEU A 53 -19.48 -8.81 -4.30
C LEU A 53 -20.73 -7.89 -4.24
N PRO A 54 -20.73 -6.72 -4.91
CA PRO A 54 -21.84 -5.77 -4.81
C PRO A 54 -23.20 -6.35 -5.21
N TYR A 55 -24.24 -5.99 -4.45
CA TYR A 55 -25.62 -6.36 -4.77
C TYR A 55 -26.04 -5.85 -6.15
N GLY A 56 -26.75 -6.68 -6.92
CA GLY A 56 -27.19 -6.35 -8.28
C GLY A 56 -26.16 -6.68 -9.38
N HIS A 57 -25.09 -7.42 -9.07
CA HIS A 57 -24.12 -7.86 -10.07
C HIS A 57 -24.76 -8.72 -11.19
N PRO A 58 -24.25 -8.66 -12.44
CA PRO A 58 -24.84 -9.37 -13.58
C PRO A 58 -24.45 -10.86 -13.68
N PHE A 59 -23.61 -11.33 -12.76
CA PHE A 59 -22.98 -12.66 -12.81
C PHE A 59 -23.89 -13.79 -12.32
N LEU A 60 -23.74 -14.96 -12.94
CA LEU A 60 -24.51 -16.17 -12.69
C LEU A 60 -23.62 -17.25 -12.04
N ASN A 61 -24.20 -18.12 -11.22
CA ASN A 61 -23.52 -19.26 -10.57
C ASN A 61 -22.24 -18.87 -9.83
N VAL A 62 -22.31 -17.79 -9.03
CA VAL A 62 -21.19 -17.34 -8.21
C VAL A 62 -20.93 -18.35 -7.09
N GLY A 63 -19.73 -18.92 -7.07
CA GLY A 63 -19.19 -19.77 -6.02
C GLY A 63 -18.52 -18.95 -4.92
N ASP A 64 -17.87 -19.63 -3.97
CA ASP A 64 -17.24 -18.98 -2.82
C ASP A 64 -15.80 -18.54 -3.08
N LYS A 65 -14.91 -19.48 -3.42
CA LYS A 65 -13.47 -19.29 -3.56
C LYS A 65 -13.02 -19.51 -5.00
N TYR A 66 -12.30 -18.55 -5.52
CA TYR A 66 -11.84 -18.53 -6.90
C TYR A 66 -10.33 -18.55 -7.00
N TRP A 67 -9.79 -19.44 -7.82
CA TRP A 67 -8.37 -19.46 -8.10
C TRP A 67 -7.93 -18.19 -8.84
N SER A 68 -6.79 -17.64 -8.41
CA SER A 68 -6.02 -16.66 -9.17
C SER A 68 -4.88 -17.34 -9.93
N SER A 69 -4.47 -16.78 -11.07
CA SER A 69 -3.24 -17.17 -11.77
C SER A 69 -1.95 -16.83 -11.01
N THR A 70 -2.04 -16.08 -9.91
CA THR A 70 -0.88 -15.63 -9.12
C THR A 70 -0.44 -16.69 -8.11
N THR A 71 0.85 -17.06 -8.13
CA THR A 71 1.44 -18.01 -7.17
C THR A 71 1.58 -17.40 -5.76
N ASN A 72 1.56 -18.26 -4.74
CA ASN A 72 1.78 -17.90 -3.34
C ASN A 72 2.72 -18.92 -2.70
N VAL A 73 3.91 -18.49 -2.29
CA VAL A 73 4.89 -19.37 -1.61
C VAL A 73 5.09 -19.06 -0.13
N ILE A 74 4.35 -18.07 0.41
CA ILE A 74 4.55 -17.55 1.77
C ILE A 74 4.22 -18.61 2.81
N ASN A 75 3.10 -19.34 2.64
CA ASN A 75 2.66 -20.37 3.58
C ASN A 75 2.62 -21.78 2.97
N TYR A 76 2.76 -21.88 1.64
CA TYR A 76 2.60 -23.11 0.89
C TYR A 76 3.70 -23.19 -0.18
N PRO A 77 4.68 -24.11 -0.06
CA PRO A 77 5.79 -24.21 -1.02
C PRO A 77 5.32 -24.36 -2.48
N ASN A 78 4.17 -25.00 -2.68
CA ASN A 78 3.51 -25.18 -3.98
C ASN A 78 2.15 -24.46 -4.05
N GLY A 79 2.04 -23.27 -3.45
CA GLY A 79 0.76 -22.58 -3.32
C GLY A 79 0.40 -21.60 -4.44
N ALA A 80 -0.87 -21.24 -4.47
CA ALA A 80 -1.42 -20.15 -5.26
C ALA A 80 -2.40 -19.32 -4.44
N TRP A 81 -2.66 -18.09 -4.87
CA TRP A 81 -3.67 -17.24 -4.26
C TRP A 81 -5.07 -17.65 -4.72
N TYR A 82 -6.04 -17.60 -3.80
CA TYR A 82 -7.47 -17.59 -4.10
C TYR A 82 -8.14 -16.36 -3.49
N VAL A 83 -9.28 -15.95 -4.06
CA VAL A 83 -10.13 -14.89 -3.50
C VAL A 83 -11.47 -15.49 -3.09
N ASN A 84 -11.87 -15.27 -1.84
CA ASN A 84 -13.24 -15.53 -1.42
C ASN A 84 -14.11 -14.34 -1.81
N ILE A 85 -15.05 -14.54 -2.73
CA ILE A 85 -15.84 -13.46 -3.33
C ILE A 85 -16.94 -12.94 -2.38
N PHE A 86 -17.34 -13.73 -1.38
CA PHE A 86 -18.33 -13.29 -0.40
C PHE A 86 -17.71 -12.47 0.73
N SER A 87 -16.51 -12.85 1.21
CA SER A 87 -15.83 -12.11 2.28
C SER A 87 -14.81 -11.08 1.80
N GLY A 88 -14.36 -11.16 0.55
CA GLY A 88 -13.31 -10.29 0.01
C GLY A 88 -11.90 -10.62 0.53
N ASN A 89 -11.76 -11.80 1.15
CA ASN A 89 -10.50 -12.26 1.72
C ASN A 89 -9.63 -12.91 0.64
N LEU A 90 -8.36 -12.53 0.65
CA LEU A 90 -7.30 -13.15 -0.14
C LEU A 90 -6.61 -14.21 0.73
N GLY A 91 -6.44 -15.43 0.22
CA GLY A 91 -5.79 -16.52 0.95
C GLY A 91 -4.89 -17.35 0.04
N GLY A 92 -3.85 -17.96 0.60
CA GLY A 92 -3.03 -18.96 -0.10
C GLY A 92 -3.57 -20.36 0.14
N GLU A 93 -3.38 -21.27 -0.80
CA GLU A 93 -3.63 -22.70 -0.63
C GLU A 93 -2.72 -23.53 -1.55
N ASP A 94 -2.49 -24.80 -1.21
CA ASP A 94 -1.81 -25.74 -2.08
C ASP A 94 -2.54 -25.91 -3.43
N LYS A 95 -1.78 -25.89 -4.53
CA LYS A 95 -2.28 -25.97 -5.91
C LYS A 95 -3.08 -27.24 -6.23
N ALA A 96 -2.97 -28.29 -5.42
CA ALA A 96 -3.73 -29.53 -5.57
C ALA A 96 -5.22 -29.40 -5.15
N TYR A 97 -5.60 -28.35 -4.42
CA TYR A 97 -6.98 -28.16 -3.97
C TYR A 97 -7.91 -27.67 -5.10
N GLY A 98 -9.16 -28.11 -5.04
CA GLY A 98 -10.19 -27.71 -5.98
C GLY A 98 -10.88 -26.40 -5.60
N TYR A 99 -10.76 -25.35 -6.41
CA TYR A 99 -11.56 -24.11 -6.29
C TYR A 99 -12.27 -23.74 -7.60
N TYR A 100 -13.18 -22.76 -7.53
CA TYR A 100 -13.96 -22.31 -8.68
C TYR A 100 -13.09 -21.55 -9.68
N VAL A 101 -13.51 -21.58 -10.95
CA VAL A 101 -12.79 -20.97 -12.08
C VAL A 101 -13.67 -19.90 -12.69
N TRP A 102 -13.18 -18.67 -12.71
CA TRP A 102 -13.88 -17.52 -13.29
C TRP A 102 -13.03 -16.84 -14.36
N PRO A 103 -13.14 -17.27 -15.63
CA PRO A 103 -12.34 -16.72 -16.70
C PRO A 103 -12.59 -15.23 -16.95
N VAL A 104 -11.50 -14.52 -17.26
CA VAL A 104 -11.50 -13.12 -17.70
C VAL A 104 -10.82 -13.02 -19.06
N ARG A 105 -11.18 -12.00 -19.83
CA ARG A 105 -10.54 -11.57 -21.08
C ARG A 105 -9.98 -10.16 -20.95
N GLY A 106 -8.93 -9.90 -21.70
CA GLY A 106 -8.11 -8.69 -21.57
C GLY A 106 -6.70 -9.11 -21.19
N GLY A 107 -5.71 -8.57 -21.91
CA GLY A 107 -4.36 -9.08 -21.84
C GLY A 107 -3.72 -8.80 -20.48
N ILE A 108 -2.95 -9.77 -20.03
CA ILE A 108 -1.73 -9.51 -19.29
C ILE A 108 -0.80 -8.93 -20.34
N ILE A 109 -0.81 -7.61 -20.46
CA ILE A 109 -0.01 -6.85 -21.41
C ILE A 109 1.17 -6.27 -20.68
N ASP A 110 2.24 -6.07 -21.44
CA ASP A 110 3.41 -5.30 -21.05
C ASP A 110 3.19 -3.93 -21.69
N VAL A 111 2.72 -2.95 -20.91
CA VAL A 111 2.32 -1.63 -21.45
C VAL A 111 3.54 -0.75 -21.72
N ASP A 112 4.60 -0.87 -20.92
CA ASP A 112 5.80 -0.05 -21.03
C ASP A 112 6.98 -0.74 -21.76
N GLY A 113 6.87 -2.04 -22.03
CA GLY A 113 7.79 -2.81 -22.86
C GLY A 113 9.03 -3.33 -22.12
N ASP A 114 8.99 -3.43 -20.79
CA ASP A 114 10.15 -3.84 -19.98
C ASP A 114 10.31 -5.36 -19.83
N GLY A 115 9.36 -6.13 -20.36
CA GLY A 115 9.35 -7.59 -20.34
C GLY A 115 8.64 -8.21 -19.13
N PHE A 116 8.21 -7.40 -18.18
CA PHE A 116 7.25 -7.75 -17.15
C PHE A 116 5.85 -7.39 -17.67
N LYS A 117 4.81 -7.96 -17.05
CA LYS A 117 3.45 -7.76 -17.51
C LYS A 117 2.58 -7.34 -16.35
N SER A 118 1.45 -6.71 -16.65
CA SER A 118 0.50 -6.12 -15.70
C SER A 118 0.06 -7.01 -14.51
N ASP A 119 0.26 -8.33 -14.56
CA ASP A 119 -0.07 -9.24 -13.46
C ASP A 119 1.03 -9.38 -12.39
N ILE A 120 2.28 -9.18 -12.78
CA ILE A 120 3.45 -9.19 -11.89
C ILE A 120 4.00 -7.77 -11.68
N ASP A 121 3.77 -6.88 -12.64
CA ASP A 121 4.18 -5.48 -12.58
C ASP A 121 3.29 -4.66 -11.62
N CYS A 122 3.93 -3.88 -10.74
CA CYS A 122 3.26 -2.99 -9.81
C CYS A 122 2.91 -1.63 -10.44
N ASP A 123 3.64 -1.18 -11.46
CA ASP A 123 3.34 -0.01 -12.28
C ASP A 123 3.70 -0.28 -13.75
N ASP A 124 2.82 -1.02 -14.44
CA ASP A 124 2.90 -1.41 -15.86
C ASP A 124 2.99 -0.21 -16.83
N SER A 125 2.96 1.03 -16.33
CA SER A 125 3.15 2.25 -17.12
C SER A 125 4.56 2.84 -17.02
N ASN A 126 5.44 2.19 -16.25
CA ASN A 126 6.75 2.70 -15.89
C ASN A 126 7.84 1.61 -15.98
N PRO A 127 8.66 1.60 -17.04
CA PRO A 127 9.55 0.47 -17.38
C PRO A 127 10.76 0.31 -16.45
N ILE A 128 10.86 1.14 -15.41
CA ILE A 128 11.88 1.03 -14.36
C ILE A 128 11.31 0.51 -13.03
N VAL A 129 10.00 0.32 -12.94
CA VAL A 129 9.29 -0.19 -11.75
C VAL A 129 8.72 -1.55 -12.11
N ASN A 130 9.43 -2.61 -11.73
CA ASN A 130 9.07 -3.98 -12.09
C ASN A 130 9.75 -5.00 -11.16
N PRO A 131 9.29 -6.27 -11.13
CA PRO A 131 9.87 -7.31 -10.27
C PRO A 131 11.37 -7.61 -10.46
N GLY A 132 11.99 -7.12 -11.54
CA GLY A 132 13.42 -7.26 -11.80
C GLY A 132 14.24 -6.02 -11.44
N ALA A 133 13.61 -4.93 -11.05
CA ALA A 133 14.28 -3.71 -10.65
C ALA A 133 15.00 -3.89 -9.31
N THR A 134 15.98 -3.02 -9.05
CA THR A 134 16.59 -2.91 -7.72
C THR A 134 15.86 -1.82 -6.97
N GLU A 135 15.35 -2.14 -5.78
CA GLU A 135 14.75 -1.14 -4.90
C GLU A 135 15.69 0.04 -4.68
N ILE A 136 15.23 1.25 -4.98
CA ILE A 136 15.95 2.50 -4.73
C ILE A 136 15.44 3.06 -3.40
N PRO A 137 16.23 3.00 -2.32
CA PRO A 137 15.80 3.52 -1.04
C PRO A 137 15.44 5.01 -1.15
N ASN A 138 14.35 5.41 -0.50
CA ASN A 138 13.95 6.82 -0.33
C ASN A 138 13.37 7.56 -1.55
N ASN A 139 12.98 6.87 -2.61
CA ASN A 139 12.26 7.49 -3.73
C ASN A 139 10.72 7.46 -3.57
N GLY A 140 10.21 6.68 -2.62
CA GLY A 140 8.77 6.54 -2.35
C GLY A 140 8.00 5.70 -3.36
N ILE A 141 8.71 4.87 -4.12
CA ILE A 141 8.19 3.91 -5.09
C ILE A 141 8.62 2.52 -4.61
N ASP A 142 7.77 1.52 -4.79
CA ASP A 142 8.15 0.10 -4.66
C ASP A 142 8.71 -0.31 -6.03
N ASP A 143 10.01 -0.10 -6.25
CA ASP A 143 10.63 -0.26 -7.57
C ASP A 143 10.67 -1.73 -7.97
N ASP A 144 10.93 -2.63 -7.02
CA ASP A 144 11.08 -4.07 -7.27
C ASP A 144 9.77 -4.87 -7.09
N CYS A 145 8.64 -4.19 -6.95
CA CYS A 145 7.31 -4.76 -6.75
C CYS A 145 7.23 -5.77 -5.60
N ASN A 146 8.11 -5.62 -4.61
CA ASN A 146 8.25 -6.52 -3.48
C ASN A 146 7.85 -5.76 -2.20
N PRO A 147 6.67 -6.02 -1.63
CA PRO A 147 6.24 -5.31 -0.42
C PRO A 147 7.09 -5.64 0.83
N ALA A 148 8.06 -6.55 0.72
CA ALA A 148 9.01 -6.87 1.78
C ALA A 148 10.32 -6.05 1.67
N THR A 149 10.60 -5.37 0.55
CA THR A 149 11.70 -4.40 0.50
C THR A 149 11.25 -3.13 1.24
N PRO A 150 12.06 -2.65 2.20
CA PRO A 150 11.65 -1.55 3.05
C PRO A 150 11.70 -0.22 2.30
N ILE A 151 10.53 0.23 1.85
CA ILE A 151 10.24 1.64 1.62
C ILE A 151 10.41 2.46 2.92
N VAL A 152 10.64 3.76 2.78
CA VAL A 152 10.84 4.62 3.94
C VAL A 152 9.56 4.68 4.77
N THR A 153 9.66 4.29 6.03
CA THR A 153 8.60 4.51 7.01
C THR A 153 9.16 5.24 8.22
N VAL A 154 8.34 6.12 8.78
CA VAL A 154 8.59 6.70 10.10
C VAL A 154 7.32 6.59 10.93
N SER A 155 7.46 6.01 12.11
CA SER A 155 6.35 5.89 13.04
C SER A 155 6.82 6.13 14.46
N GLY A 156 5.95 6.65 15.32
CA GLY A 156 6.30 6.80 16.72
C GLY A 156 5.51 7.87 17.44
N ASN A 157 5.74 7.89 18.75
CA ASN A 157 5.18 8.86 19.65
C ASN A 157 6.25 9.20 20.68
N ALA A 158 6.62 10.47 20.76
CA ALA A 158 7.62 10.91 21.71
C ALA A 158 7.36 12.34 22.19
N TYR A 159 8.06 12.70 23.26
CA TYR A 159 8.08 14.06 23.77
C TYR A 159 9.43 14.44 24.32
N ASN A 160 9.70 15.75 24.32
CA ASN A 160 10.85 16.35 24.97
C ASN A 160 10.45 17.65 25.68
N TYR A 161 11.43 18.28 26.30
CA TYR A 161 11.31 19.57 26.95
C TYR A 161 12.31 20.55 26.33
N PRO A 162 12.01 21.15 25.16
CA PRO A 162 12.97 22.01 24.46
C PRO A 162 13.42 23.21 25.29
N ILE A 163 12.55 23.65 26.19
CA ILE A 163 12.82 24.61 27.24
C ILE A 163 12.25 24.00 28.54
N PRO A 164 12.95 24.10 29.68
CA PRO A 164 12.42 23.62 30.96
C PRO A 164 10.98 24.08 31.20
N LEU A 165 10.13 23.18 31.73
CA LEU A 165 8.69 23.36 31.97
C LEU A 165 7.78 23.35 30.73
N PHE A 166 8.34 23.43 29.51
CA PHE A 166 7.56 23.43 28.28
C PHE A 166 7.76 22.14 27.51
N ARG A 167 6.71 21.32 27.44
CA ARG A 167 6.72 20.03 26.75
C ARG A 167 6.36 20.22 25.29
N ALA A 168 7.13 19.61 24.40
CA ALA A 168 6.75 19.35 23.03
C ALA A 168 6.49 17.85 22.85
N SER A 169 5.43 17.49 22.11
CA SER A 169 5.15 16.11 21.73
C SER A 169 4.85 15.98 20.26
N MET A 170 5.28 14.87 19.68
CA MET A 170 5.03 14.51 18.30
C MET A 170 4.48 13.08 18.23
N SER A 171 3.52 12.90 17.34
CA SER A 171 2.95 11.62 16.95
C SER A 171 2.97 11.55 15.43
N ILE A 172 3.53 10.47 14.89
CA ILE A 172 3.76 10.34 13.46
C ILE A 172 3.53 8.89 13.01
N ASN A 173 2.95 8.74 11.84
CA ASN A 173 2.92 7.48 11.09
C ASN A 173 2.86 7.85 9.61
N VAL A 174 3.95 7.64 8.91
CA VAL A 174 4.09 7.96 7.49
C VAL A 174 4.80 6.80 6.80
N ASP A 175 4.24 6.43 5.66
CA ASP A 175 4.69 5.37 4.77
C ASP A 175 4.86 5.98 3.38
N ALA A 176 6.04 5.83 2.79
CA ALA A 176 6.35 6.43 1.50
C ALA A 176 5.47 5.89 0.36
N SER A 177 4.98 4.64 0.44
CA SER A 177 4.06 4.06 -0.55
C SER A 177 2.63 4.63 -0.45
N ASN A 178 2.27 5.24 0.67
CA ASN A 178 0.94 5.77 0.90
C ASN A 178 0.93 7.02 1.78
N LEU A 179 1.53 8.09 1.25
CA LEU A 179 1.55 9.40 1.91
C LEU A 179 0.13 9.91 2.27
N SER A 180 -0.89 9.53 1.48
CA SER A 180 -2.27 9.98 1.69
C SER A 180 -2.91 9.42 2.98
N ALA A 181 -2.45 8.27 3.46
CA ALA A 181 -2.89 7.68 4.72
C ALA A 181 -2.05 8.13 5.93
N GLY A 182 -0.91 8.76 5.67
CA GLY A 182 0.03 9.21 6.70
C GLY A 182 -0.47 10.42 7.50
N TYR A 183 0.07 10.58 8.71
CA TYR A 183 -0.21 11.75 9.54
C TYR A 183 0.98 12.18 10.40
N LEU A 184 0.96 13.46 10.77
CA LEU A 184 1.81 14.06 11.78
C LEU A 184 0.98 14.98 12.67
N ARG A 185 1.13 14.82 13.99
CA ARG A 185 0.60 15.74 15.00
C ARG A 185 1.72 16.23 15.88
N TYR A 186 1.71 17.53 16.17
CA TYR A 186 2.67 18.14 17.07
C TYR A 186 1.97 19.12 18.01
N TYR A 187 2.37 19.11 19.28
CA TYR A 187 1.87 20.06 20.27
C TYR A 187 3.00 20.57 21.14
N TYR A 188 3.10 21.90 21.27
CA TYR A 188 4.07 22.57 22.13
C TYR A 188 3.40 23.51 23.14
N THR A 189 3.68 23.30 24.42
CA THR A 189 2.93 23.99 25.49
C THR A 189 3.29 25.47 25.67
N ARG A 190 4.49 25.91 25.28
CA ARG A 190 4.96 27.29 25.53
C ARG A 190 4.08 28.36 24.87
N ASN A 191 3.77 28.16 23.60
CA ASN A 191 2.95 29.08 22.80
C ASN A 191 1.65 28.42 22.32
N ARG A 192 1.32 27.24 22.87
CA ARG A 192 0.14 26.43 22.49
C ARG A 192 0.08 26.21 20.98
N THR A 193 1.22 25.90 20.35
CA THR A 193 1.24 25.54 18.93
C THR A 193 0.75 24.12 18.80
N SER A 194 -0.41 23.94 18.16
CA SER A 194 -0.97 22.65 17.79
C SER A 194 -0.97 22.50 16.27
N LEU A 195 -0.11 21.65 15.74
CA LEU A 195 -0.07 21.29 14.33
C LEU A 195 -0.79 19.95 14.14
N SER A 196 -1.72 19.90 13.19
CA SER A 196 -2.24 18.65 12.62
C SER A 196 -2.02 18.67 11.12
N SER A 197 -1.35 17.65 10.58
CA SER A 197 -1.24 17.46 9.13
C SER A 197 -2.62 17.26 8.50
N THR A 198 -2.83 17.87 7.34
CA THR A 198 -3.98 17.59 6.46
C THR A 198 -3.56 16.80 5.23
N SER A 199 -2.28 16.86 4.84
CA SER A 199 -1.69 16.01 3.81
C SER A 199 -0.18 15.92 4.04
N ILE A 200 0.36 14.72 3.94
CA ILE A 200 1.80 14.49 3.85
C ILE A 200 2.19 14.64 2.37
N THR A 201 3.24 15.41 2.10
CA THR A 201 3.72 15.69 0.75
C THR A 201 5.01 14.97 0.41
N GLY A 202 5.72 14.42 1.41
CA GLY A 202 6.90 13.61 1.17
C GLY A 202 7.55 13.11 2.45
N ILE A 203 8.32 12.05 2.29
CA ILE A 203 9.20 11.48 3.30
C ILE A 203 10.52 11.07 2.63
N THR A 204 11.63 11.34 3.30
CA THR A 204 12.95 10.81 2.94
C THR A 204 13.63 10.30 4.20
N ALA A 205 14.48 9.28 4.10
CA ALA A 205 15.37 8.89 5.18
C ALA A 205 16.83 8.75 4.71
N THR A 206 17.79 9.06 5.55
CA THR A 206 19.21 8.79 5.26
C THR A 206 19.94 8.62 6.57
N GLY A 207 20.64 7.50 6.76
CA GLY A 207 21.44 7.25 7.96
C GLY A 207 20.62 7.34 9.27
N GLY A 208 19.40 6.80 9.27
CA GLY A 208 18.49 6.84 10.44
C GLY A 208 17.78 8.17 10.68
N ILE A 209 17.97 9.18 9.81
CA ILE A 209 17.30 10.47 9.89
C ILE A 209 16.18 10.52 8.86
N ALA A 210 14.92 10.59 9.32
CA ALA A 210 13.76 10.82 8.48
C ALA A 210 13.40 12.31 8.42
N THR A 211 13.12 12.82 7.21
CA THR A 211 12.54 14.14 6.98
C THR A 211 11.14 13.98 6.39
N VAL A 212 10.13 14.52 7.07
CA VAL A 212 8.73 14.47 6.63
C VAL A 212 8.26 15.88 6.31
N THR A 213 7.68 16.05 5.14
CA THR A 213 7.08 17.32 4.70
C THR A 213 5.58 17.17 4.52
N GLY A 214 4.85 18.26 4.75
CA GLY A 214 3.42 18.25 4.51
C GLY A 214 2.78 19.62 4.66
N VAL A 215 1.47 19.61 4.48
CA VAL A 215 0.56 20.73 4.76
C VAL A 215 -0.35 20.38 5.92
N GLY A 216 -0.76 21.39 6.68
CA GLY A 216 -1.60 21.18 7.84
C GLY A 216 -2.29 22.42 8.36
N THR A 217 -2.95 22.23 9.50
CA THR A 217 -3.53 23.30 10.28
C THR A 217 -2.65 23.62 11.48
N VAL A 218 -2.46 24.90 11.79
CA VAL A 218 -1.95 25.35 13.09
C VAL A 218 -3.09 25.96 13.88
N ASN A 219 -3.38 25.40 15.05
CA ASN A 219 -4.48 25.82 15.92
C ASN A 219 -5.82 25.91 15.17
N GLY A 220 -6.06 24.98 14.23
CA GLY A 220 -7.26 24.91 13.40
C GLY A 220 -7.25 25.79 12.14
N THR A 221 -6.26 26.67 11.97
CA THR A 221 -6.13 27.50 10.75
C THR A 221 -5.33 26.75 9.69
N SER A 222 -5.87 26.59 8.48
CA SER A 222 -5.25 25.83 7.39
C SER A 222 -4.19 26.60 6.60
N GLY A 223 -3.46 25.89 5.74
CA GLY A 223 -2.53 26.46 4.76
C GLY A 223 -1.09 26.56 5.24
N TYR A 224 -0.76 26.00 6.40
CA TYR A 224 0.62 25.96 6.88
C TYR A 224 1.36 24.79 6.24
N THR A 225 2.64 25.00 5.92
CA THR A 225 3.56 23.92 5.55
C THR A 225 4.43 23.57 6.74
N PHE A 226 4.87 22.32 6.80
CA PHE A 226 5.79 21.87 7.85
C PHE A 226 6.88 20.95 7.30
N THR A 227 8.00 20.95 8.02
CA THR A 227 9.11 20.01 7.84
C THR A 227 9.47 19.46 9.21
N ALA A 228 9.28 18.16 9.42
CA ALA A 228 9.67 17.46 10.62
C ALA A 228 10.94 16.65 10.37
N THR A 229 11.86 16.67 11.32
CA THR A 229 13.09 15.88 11.28
C THR A 229 13.09 14.94 12.48
N ILE A 230 13.19 13.64 12.22
CA ILE A 230 13.21 12.58 13.21
C ILE A 230 14.51 11.81 13.04
N THR A 231 15.19 11.49 14.14
CA THR A 231 16.32 10.55 14.12
C THR A 231 15.96 9.38 15.02
N ASP A 232 15.95 8.18 14.44
CA ASP A 232 15.90 6.92 15.18
C ASP A 232 17.33 6.57 15.61
N GLY A 233 17.60 6.69 16.90
CA GLY A 233 18.94 6.60 17.45
C GLY A 233 18.94 6.32 18.95
N SER A 234 20.12 6.27 19.54
CA SER A 234 20.26 6.09 20.99
C SER A 234 20.97 7.31 21.57
N PRO A 235 20.25 8.41 21.85
CA PRO A 235 18.79 8.56 21.92
C PRO A 235 18.13 9.16 20.66
N ASP A 236 16.84 8.89 20.45
CA ASP A 236 16.07 9.52 19.36
C ASP A 236 16.04 11.04 19.49
N THR A 237 15.89 11.72 18.35
CA THR A 237 15.71 13.18 18.33
C THR A 237 14.51 13.58 17.48
N MET A 238 13.89 14.71 17.81
CA MET A 238 12.83 15.31 17.00
C MET A 238 12.99 16.83 16.87
N GLY A 239 12.73 17.33 15.66
CA GLY A 239 12.67 18.75 15.30
C GLY A 239 11.47 19.04 14.41
N LEU A 240 11.05 20.31 14.36
CA LEU A 240 9.91 20.74 13.55
C LEU A 240 10.05 22.20 13.12
N GLU A 241 9.88 22.44 11.84
CA GLU A 241 9.71 23.76 11.24
C GLU A 241 8.29 23.89 10.66
N ILE A 242 7.69 25.05 10.85
CA ILE A 242 6.36 25.39 10.33
C ILE A 242 6.44 26.77 9.68
N ASN A 243 5.97 26.87 8.45
CA ASN A 243 5.82 28.13 7.73
C ASN A 243 4.34 28.48 7.54
N LYS A 244 4.05 29.77 7.52
CA LYS A 244 2.73 30.33 7.21
C LYS A 244 2.38 30.09 5.72
N PRO A 245 1.11 30.31 5.34
CA PRO A 245 0.70 30.22 3.92
C PRO A 245 1.47 31.14 2.97
N ASP A 246 2.02 32.25 3.48
CA ASP A 246 2.85 33.19 2.70
C ASP A 246 4.34 32.77 2.62
N GLY A 247 4.68 31.60 3.15
CA GLY A 247 6.04 31.06 3.18
C GLY A 247 6.92 31.61 4.31
N THR A 248 6.45 32.57 5.12
CA THR A 248 7.25 33.10 6.22
C THR A 248 7.28 32.14 7.42
N PRO A 249 8.38 32.11 8.21
CA PRO A 249 8.46 31.25 9.39
C PRO A 249 7.37 31.55 10.42
N TYR A 250 6.74 30.50 10.94
CA TYR A 250 5.80 30.57 12.06
C TYR A 250 6.41 29.99 13.35
N PHE A 251 7.02 28.82 13.25
CA PHE A 251 7.59 28.09 14.37
C PHE A 251 8.81 27.29 13.90
N SER A 252 9.85 27.24 14.72
CA SER A 252 10.98 26.34 14.51
C SER A 252 11.44 25.80 15.85
N SER A 253 11.65 24.49 15.91
CA SER A 253 12.30 23.76 16.97
C SER A 253 13.41 22.96 16.34
N SER A 254 14.66 23.24 16.72
CA SER A 254 15.80 22.41 16.33
C SER A 254 15.59 20.96 16.75
N SER A 255 16.27 20.02 16.08
CA SER A 255 16.22 18.63 16.50
C SER A 255 16.84 18.48 17.88
N GLN A 256 16.07 17.94 18.81
CA GLN A 256 16.48 17.74 20.20
C GLN A 256 16.10 16.35 20.67
N GLN A 257 16.93 15.81 21.57
CA GLN A 257 16.74 14.50 22.17
C GLN A 257 15.33 14.36 22.76
N VAL A 258 14.69 13.22 22.50
CA VAL A 258 13.44 12.85 23.16
C VAL A 258 13.69 12.50 24.62
N SER A 259 12.83 13.00 25.50
CA SER A 259 12.88 12.64 26.93
C SER A 259 12.20 11.30 27.20
N SER A 260 11.23 10.90 26.37
CA SER A 260 10.55 9.60 26.45
C SER A 260 9.72 9.38 25.18
N GLY A 261 9.45 8.10 24.89
CA GLY A 261 8.85 7.65 23.63
C GLY A 261 9.89 7.04 22.72
N ILE A 262 9.44 6.61 21.53
CA ILE A 262 10.29 6.03 20.51
C ILE A 262 9.81 6.48 19.14
N PHE A 263 10.77 6.72 18.25
CA PHE A 263 10.57 6.75 16.82
C PHE A 263 11.26 5.54 16.19
N ILE A 264 10.64 5.02 15.15
CA ILE A 264 11.18 3.94 14.35
C ILE A 264 11.29 4.48 12.93
N VAL A 265 12.50 4.46 12.37
CA VAL A 265 12.78 4.82 10.97
C VAL A 265 13.28 3.58 10.25
N VAL A 266 12.50 3.11 9.28
CA VAL A 266 12.84 1.95 8.43
C VAL A 266 13.07 2.43 6.99
N GLY A 267 14.00 1.79 6.27
CA GLY A 267 14.40 2.14 4.90
C GLY A 267 15.77 2.81 4.83
N GLN A 268 16.78 2.20 5.46
CA GLN A 268 18.18 2.67 5.49
C GLN A 268 19.01 2.13 4.32
#